data_AF-A0A2C6KS49-F1
#
_entry.id   AF-A0A2C6KS49-F1
#
_cell.length_a   1.000
_cell.length_b   1.000
_cell.length_c   1.000
_cell.angle_alpha   90.00
_cell.angle_beta   90.00
_cell.angle_gamma   90.00
#
_symmetry.space_group_name_H-M   'P 1'
#
loop_
_entity.id
_entity.type
_entity.pdbx_description
1 polymer ?
#
loop_
_entity_poly.entity_id
_entity_poly.type
_entity_poly.pdbx_seq_one_letter_code
_entity_poly.pdbx_strand_id
1 'polypeptide(L)'
;MDSSASSSSSSSGGGGIRCVQEVADVNRVERIAAHSHIRGLGLTDLLQPRKFSQGMVGQPDARKAAGLVCKLVKAGRIAGRAVLLAGQPGSGKTAIAMAIAKELGESTPFTHISGSEIFSLEMSKTEALTQAFRRSINVLVKQEAEVIEG
;
A
#
# COMPACT_ATOMS: atom_id res chain seq x y z
N MET A 1 -13.93 48.22 -38.50
CA MET A 1 -14.41 47.08 -39.29
C MET A 1 -13.33 46.81 -40.31
N ASP A 2 -12.31 46.03 -39.95
CA ASP A 2 -11.28 45.57 -40.88
C ASP A 2 -10.84 44.16 -40.45
N SER A 3 -10.74 43.27 -41.43
CA SER A 3 -10.61 41.82 -41.30
C SER A 3 -9.17 41.34 -41.50
N SER A 4 -8.95 40.08 -41.11
CA SER A 4 -7.89 39.12 -41.51
C SER A 4 -6.62 39.02 -40.65
N ALA A 5 -6.47 37.90 -39.94
CA ALA A 5 -5.58 36.80 -40.34
C ALA A 5 -5.77 35.59 -39.41
N SER A 6 -6.02 34.43 -40.02
CA SER A 6 -6.14 33.10 -39.44
C SER A 6 -4.77 32.50 -39.10
N SER A 7 -4.69 31.75 -38.01
CA SER A 7 -3.83 30.57 -37.94
C SER A 7 -4.43 29.54 -36.97
N SER A 8 -4.96 28.49 -37.58
CA SER A 8 -5.35 27.24 -36.95
C SER A 8 -4.09 26.45 -36.59
N SER A 9 -3.92 26.10 -35.32
CA SER A 9 -2.98 25.04 -34.91
C SER A 9 -3.77 23.91 -34.28
N SER A 10 -4.06 22.92 -35.12
CA SER A 10 -4.34 21.53 -34.75
C SER A 10 -3.19 21.00 -33.90
N SER A 11 -3.43 20.71 -32.62
CA SER A 11 -2.54 19.84 -31.85
C SER A 11 -3.07 18.42 -31.94
N SER A 12 -2.18 17.59 -32.49
CA SER A 12 -2.36 16.21 -32.84
C SER A 12 -2.75 15.34 -31.65
N GLY A 13 -3.53 14.31 -31.95
CA GLY A 13 -3.68 13.14 -31.10
C GLY A 13 -2.31 12.49 -30.89
N GLY A 14 -1.65 12.85 -29.80
CA GLY A 14 -0.59 12.06 -29.21
C GLY A 14 -1.24 10.97 -28.40
N GLY A 15 -1.22 9.73 -28.91
CA GLY A 15 -1.50 8.53 -28.13
C GLY A 15 -0.51 8.46 -26.98
N GLY A 16 -0.85 9.10 -25.86
CA GLY A 16 -0.09 9.01 -24.63
C GLY A 16 -0.05 7.55 -24.24
N ILE A 17 1.16 6.99 -24.18
CA ILE A 17 1.44 5.75 -23.46
C ILE A 17 0.88 6.01 -22.06
N ARG A 18 -0.27 5.41 -21.74
CA ARG A 18 -0.78 5.38 -20.37
C ARG A 18 0.19 4.49 -19.62
N CYS A 19 1.22 5.12 -19.06
CA CYS A 19 2.18 4.45 -18.20
C CYS A 19 1.36 3.77 -17.10
N VAL A 20 1.61 2.47 -16.93
CA VAL A 20 0.95 1.65 -15.91
C VAL A 20 1.06 2.40 -14.59
N GLN A 21 -0.07 2.66 -13.93
CA GLN A 21 -0.06 3.35 -12.65
C GLN A 21 0.80 2.57 -11.67
N GLU A 22 1.95 3.14 -11.31
CA GLU A 22 2.81 2.58 -10.29
C GLU A 22 2.03 2.59 -8.97
N VAL A 23 2.03 1.45 -8.26
CA VAL A 23 1.23 1.24 -7.05
C VAL A 23 1.54 2.29 -5.97
N ALA A 24 2.74 2.88 -6.00
CA ALA A 24 3.14 3.97 -5.11
C ALA A 24 2.23 5.21 -5.21
N ASP A 25 1.70 5.51 -6.40
CA ASP A 25 0.89 6.72 -6.65
C ASP A 25 -0.59 6.56 -6.26
N VAL A 26 -1.08 5.34 -6.02
CA VAL A 26 -2.48 5.12 -5.58
C VAL A 26 -2.70 5.63 -4.15
N ASN A 27 -1.64 5.81 -3.37
CA ASN A 27 -1.68 6.36 -2.01
C ASN A 27 -1.65 7.91 -1.96
N ARG A 28 -1.66 8.63 -3.10
CA ARG A 28 -1.49 10.09 -3.12
C ARG A 28 -2.63 10.91 -2.49
N VAL A 29 -3.75 10.28 -2.13
CA VAL A 29 -4.86 10.96 -1.41
C VAL A 29 -4.92 10.51 0.05
N GLU A 30 -3.77 10.32 0.72
CA GLU A 30 -3.75 10.26 2.17
C GLU A 30 -3.76 11.67 2.76
N ARG A 31 -4.96 12.18 3.11
CA ARG A 31 -5.09 13.15 4.21
C ARG A 31 -4.33 12.54 5.40
N ILE A 32 -3.33 13.24 5.93
CA ILE A 32 -2.39 12.80 6.99
C ILE A 32 -3.04 11.74 7.90
N ALA A 33 -2.76 10.46 7.61
CA ALA A 33 -3.35 9.36 8.35
C ALA A 33 -2.80 9.37 9.80
N ALA A 34 -3.63 9.00 10.78
CA ALA A 34 -3.26 8.95 12.20
C ALA A 34 -2.01 8.09 12.50
N HIS A 35 -1.59 7.26 11.54
CA HIS A 35 -0.46 6.35 11.62
C HIS A 35 0.69 6.68 10.65
N SER A 36 0.69 7.87 10.04
CA SER A 36 1.74 8.35 9.12
C SER A 36 3.15 8.40 9.72
N HIS A 37 3.26 8.47 11.05
CA HIS A 37 4.54 8.45 11.77
C HIS A 37 5.16 7.05 11.88
N ILE A 38 4.42 5.99 11.53
CA ILE A 38 4.88 4.61 11.63
C ILE A 38 5.73 4.27 10.40
N ARG A 39 6.98 3.88 10.65
CA ARG A 39 7.96 3.55 9.59
C ARG A 39 8.32 2.06 9.52
N GLY A 40 7.89 1.27 10.50
CA GLY A 40 8.15 -0.18 10.56
C GLY A 40 7.90 -0.75 11.95
N LEU A 41 8.24 -2.03 12.16
CA LEU A 41 7.98 -2.72 13.43
C LEU A 41 9.02 -2.43 14.52
N GLY A 42 10.17 -1.85 14.17
CA GLY A 42 11.22 -1.46 15.12
C GLY A 42 11.85 -2.64 15.86
N LEU A 43 12.07 -3.74 15.16
CA LEU A 43 12.69 -4.97 15.69
C LEU A 43 14.19 -4.98 15.37
N THR A 44 14.96 -5.71 16.16
CA THR A 44 16.34 -6.10 15.79
C THR A 44 16.33 -7.34 14.89
N ASP A 45 17.48 -7.68 14.33
CA ASP A 45 17.66 -8.89 13.50
C ASP A 45 17.23 -10.17 14.22
N LEU A 46 17.43 -10.19 15.55
CA LEU A 46 17.03 -11.24 16.48
C LEU A 46 15.55 -11.24 16.84
N LEU A 47 14.68 -10.48 16.14
CA LEU A 47 13.25 -10.31 16.42
C LEU A 47 12.95 -9.74 17.81
N GLN A 48 13.89 -9.02 18.42
CA GLN A 48 13.64 -8.39 19.71
C GLN A 48 13.11 -6.97 19.52
N PRO A 49 11.97 -6.60 20.13
CA PRO A 49 11.40 -5.28 20.01
C PRO A 49 12.19 -4.25 20.82
N ARG A 50 12.55 -3.13 20.19
CA ARG A 50 13.12 -1.98 20.91
C ARG A 50 11.99 -1.17 21.56
N LYS A 51 12.23 -0.64 22.77
CA LYS A 51 11.23 0.13 23.54
C LYS A 51 10.61 1.29 22.73
N PHE A 52 11.43 2.01 21.97
CA PHE A 52 11.04 3.09 21.07
C PHE A 52 11.79 2.92 19.74
N SER A 53 11.09 2.65 18.65
CA SER A 53 11.72 2.52 17.33
C SER A 53 10.71 2.60 16.19
N GLN A 54 11.08 3.28 15.10
CA GLN A 54 10.30 3.38 13.85
C GLN A 54 8.84 3.82 14.04
N GLY A 55 8.59 4.70 15.02
CA GLY A 55 7.24 5.19 15.34
C GLY A 55 6.40 4.24 16.20
N MET A 56 6.91 3.05 16.54
CA MET A 56 6.26 2.10 17.43
C MET A 56 6.80 2.22 18.87
N VAL A 57 5.88 2.15 19.83
CA VAL A 57 6.17 2.20 21.26
C VAL A 57 5.43 1.07 21.98
N GLY A 58 6.12 0.40 22.89
CA GLY A 58 5.54 -0.70 23.67
C GLY A 58 5.20 -1.93 22.82
N GLN A 59 4.24 -2.71 23.30
CA GLN A 59 3.65 -3.91 22.69
C GLN A 59 4.69 -4.92 22.21
N PRO A 60 5.57 -5.40 23.12
CA PRO A 60 6.72 -6.21 22.74
C PRO A 60 6.28 -7.54 22.11
N ASP A 61 5.30 -8.23 22.71
CA ASP A 61 4.87 -9.54 22.24
C ASP A 61 4.17 -9.45 20.88
N ALA A 62 3.31 -8.45 20.70
CA ALA A 62 2.61 -8.23 19.44
C ALA A 62 3.58 -7.85 18.31
N ARG A 63 4.59 -7.01 18.59
CA ARG A 63 5.62 -6.65 17.61
C ARG A 63 6.52 -7.83 17.26
N LYS A 64 6.90 -8.63 18.26
CA LYS A 64 7.68 -9.86 18.04
C LYS A 64 6.92 -10.86 17.17
N ALA A 65 5.64 -11.07 17.45
CA ALA A 65 4.77 -11.93 16.64
C ALA A 65 4.61 -11.39 15.21
N ALA A 66 4.38 -10.09 15.05
CA ALA A 66 4.30 -9.42 13.75
C ALA A 66 5.60 -9.57 12.93
N GLY A 67 6.76 -9.47 13.58
CA GLY A 67 8.05 -9.69 12.93
C GLY A 67 8.23 -11.13 12.43
N LEU A 68 7.76 -12.11 13.21
CA LEU A 68 7.79 -13.51 12.79
C LEU A 68 6.88 -13.73 11.58
N VAL A 69 5.69 -13.14 11.57
CA VAL A 69 4.80 -13.14 10.39
C VAL A 69 5.51 -12.52 9.18
N CYS A 70 6.15 -11.36 9.33
CA CYS A 70 6.90 -10.72 8.24
C CYS A 70 8.00 -11.63 7.69
N LYS A 71 8.76 -12.32 8.56
CA LYS A 71 9.79 -13.27 8.12
C LYS A 71 9.19 -14.46 7.37
N LEU A 72 8.05 -14.98 7.81
CA LEU A 72 7.36 -16.09 7.14
C LEU A 72 6.82 -15.69 5.76
N VAL A 73 6.31 -14.46 5.63
CA VAL A 73 5.86 -13.88 4.36
C VAL A 73 7.06 -13.69 3.43
N LYS A 74 8.15 -13.07 3.89
CA LYS A 74 9.39 -12.89 3.11
C LYS A 74 10.01 -14.22 2.66
N ALA A 75 9.87 -15.27 3.47
CA ALA A 75 10.33 -16.62 3.11
C ALA A 75 9.39 -17.36 2.14
N GLY A 76 8.23 -16.79 1.78
CA GLY A 76 7.26 -17.43 0.88
C GLY A 76 6.59 -18.68 1.44
N ARG A 77 6.74 -18.99 2.74
CA ARG A 77 6.21 -20.21 3.37
C ARG A 77 4.74 -20.12 3.76
N ILE A 78 4.16 -18.93 3.62
CA ILE A 78 2.76 -18.66 3.93
C ILE A 78 2.08 -18.07 2.70
N ALA A 79 1.14 -18.83 2.13
CA ALA A 79 0.15 -18.35 1.17
C ALA A 79 -1.24 -18.78 1.67
N GLY A 80 -2.25 -17.92 1.52
CA GLY A 80 -3.64 -18.22 1.91
C GLY A 80 -3.91 -18.31 3.42
N ARG A 81 -3.07 -17.68 4.26
CA ARG A 81 -3.33 -17.58 5.72
C ARG A 81 -3.81 -16.17 6.07
N ALA A 82 -4.68 -16.09 7.06
CA ALA A 82 -5.14 -14.83 7.64
C ALA A 82 -4.52 -14.63 9.03
N VAL A 83 -4.25 -13.37 9.37
CA VAL A 83 -3.79 -12.96 10.71
C VAL A 83 -4.87 -12.09 11.33
N LEU A 84 -5.28 -12.41 12.56
CA LEU A 84 -6.28 -11.65 13.30
C LEU A 84 -5.60 -10.89 14.44
N LEU A 85 -5.81 -9.58 14.50
CA LEU A 85 -5.36 -8.71 15.60
C LEU A 85 -6.55 -8.39 16.51
N ALA A 86 -6.50 -8.84 17.76
CA ALA A 86 -7.60 -8.69 18.73
C ALA A 86 -7.20 -7.86 19.96
N GLY A 87 -8.18 -7.43 20.76
CA GLY A 87 -8.01 -6.72 22.05
C GLY A 87 -8.78 -5.39 22.13
N GLN A 88 -8.50 -4.58 23.14
CA GLN A 88 -9.23 -3.32 23.40
C GLN A 88 -9.05 -2.26 22.30
N PRO A 89 -10.02 -1.35 22.09
CA PRO A 89 -9.86 -0.19 21.21
C PRO A 89 -8.70 0.70 21.69
N GLY A 90 -8.01 1.38 20.76
CA GLY A 90 -6.86 2.25 21.08
C GLY A 90 -5.54 1.53 21.39
N SER A 91 -5.51 0.19 21.43
CA SER A 91 -4.29 -0.61 21.69
C SER A 91 -3.29 -0.70 20.53
N GLY A 92 -3.52 0.01 19.42
CA GLY A 92 -2.58 0.08 18.30
C GLY A 92 -2.67 -1.06 17.28
N LYS A 93 -3.83 -1.70 17.10
CA LYS A 93 -4.00 -2.81 16.12
C LYS A 93 -3.75 -2.35 14.68
N THR A 94 -4.41 -1.27 14.28
CA THR A 94 -4.24 -0.66 12.95
C THR A 94 -2.82 -0.14 12.76
N ALA A 95 -2.20 0.38 13.82
CA ALA A 95 -0.80 0.79 13.84
C ALA A 95 0.15 -0.39 13.56
N ILE A 96 -0.07 -1.55 14.20
CA ILE A 96 0.72 -2.77 13.95
C ILE A 96 0.51 -3.28 12.52
N ALA A 97 -0.72 -3.27 12.01
CA ALA A 97 -1.00 -3.69 10.63
C ALA A 97 -0.26 -2.81 9.61
N MET A 98 -0.26 -1.50 9.81
CA MET A 98 0.50 -0.56 8.98
C MET A 98 2.01 -0.77 9.12
N ALA A 99 2.49 -1.01 10.34
CA ALA A 99 3.90 -1.32 10.59
C ALA A 99 4.34 -2.59 9.84
N ILE A 100 3.52 -3.65 9.82
CA ILE A 100 3.77 -4.87 9.04
C ILE A 100 3.89 -4.54 7.54
N ALA A 101 2.97 -3.75 6.99
CA ALA A 101 3.01 -3.38 5.58
C ALA A 101 4.29 -2.61 5.22
N LYS A 102 4.68 -1.63 6.05
CA LYS A 102 5.92 -0.88 5.87
C LYS A 102 7.17 -1.74 6.02
N GLU A 103 7.16 -2.72 6.94
CA GLU A 103 8.27 -3.65 7.16
C GLU A 103 8.47 -4.64 6.00
N LEU A 104 7.40 -5.01 5.29
CA LEU A 104 7.47 -5.87 4.10
C LEU A 104 8.13 -5.16 2.91
N GLY A 105 7.89 -3.86 2.76
CA GLY A 105 8.58 -2.98 1.82
C GLY A 105 7.67 -1.87 1.29
N GLU A 106 8.25 -0.77 0.82
CA GLU A 106 7.50 0.39 0.31
C GLU A 106 6.67 0.08 -0.95
N SER A 107 7.08 -0.93 -1.73
CA SER A 107 6.34 -1.44 -2.87
C SER A 107 5.19 -2.38 -2.50
N THR A 108 4.99 -2.71 -1.23
CA THR A 108 3.90 -3.59 -0.80
C THR A 108 2.61 -2.76 -0.67
N PRO A 109 1.55 -3.05 -1.46
CA PRO A 109 0.28 -2.35 -1.34
C PRO A 109 -0.34 -2.64 0.04
N PHE A 110 -0.92 -1.60 0.64
CA PHE A 110 -1.71 -1.72 1.86
C PHE A 110 -3.12 -1.21 1.59
N THR A 111 -4.07 -2.13 1.49
CA THR A 111 -5.48 -1.79 1.28
C THR A 111 -6.21 -1.88 2.62
N HIS A 112 -6.70 -0.75 3.11
CA HIS A 112 -7.64 -0.73 4.24
C HIS A 112 -9.06 -0.82 3.71
N ILE A 113 -9.88 -1.71 4.29
CA ILE A 113 -11.29 -1.87 3.93
C ILE A 113 -12.12 -1.92 5.20
N SER A 114 -13.13 -1.07 5.25
CA SER A 114 -14.14 -1.15 6.31
C SER A 114 -15.20 -2.20 5.95
N GLY A 115 -15.70 -2.92 6.95
CA GLY A 115 -16.78 -3.89 6.75
C GLY A 115 -18.02 -3.27 6.09
N SER A 116 -18.31 -2.00 6.38
CA SER A 116 -19.42 -1.25 5.78
C SER A 116 -19.23 -0.98 4.29
N GLU A 117 -17.99 -0.89 3.79
CA GLU A 117 -17.70 -0.64 2.37
C GLU A 117 -18.04 -1.86 1.49
N ILE A 118 -18.14 -3.04 2.08
CA ILE A 118 -18.50 -4.29 1.37
C ILE A 118 -20.01 -4.34 1.08
N PHE A 119 -20.82 -3.61 1.85
CA PHE A 119 -22.28 -3.59 1.69
C PHE A 119 -22.67 -2.42 0.78
N SER A 120 -22.64 -2.65 -0.54
CA SER A 120 -23.16 -1.71 -1.53
C SER A 120 -24.44 -2.24 -2.20
N LEU A 121 -25.29 -1.31 -2.65
CA LEU A 121 -26.47 -1.63 -3.48
C LEU A 121 -26.10 -1.84 -4.95
N GLU A 122 -24.98 -1.26 -5.39
CA GLU A 122 -24.56 -1.25 -6.79
C GLU A 122 -23.70 -2.47 -7.15
N MET A 123 -23.12 -3.14 -6.15
CA MET A 123 -22.11 -4.18 -6.34
C MET A 123 -22.35 -5.36 -5.40
N SER A 124 -22.14 -6.57 -5.90
CA SER A 124 -22.28 -7.77 -5.08
C SER A 124 -21.16 -7.87 -4.02
N LYS A 125 -21.50 -8.40 -2.84
CA LYS A 125 -20.56 -8.55 -1.70
C LYS A 125 -19.30 -9.36 -2.09
N THR A 126 -19.48 -10.39 -2.91
CA THR A 126 -18.40 -11.25 -3.41
C THR A 126 -17.47 -10.51 -4.35
N GLU A 127 -18.02 -9.67 -5.22
CA GLU A 127 -17.24 -8.88 -6.15
C GLU A 127 -16.45 -7.79 -5.42
N ALA A 128 -17.05 -7.13 -4.42
CA ALA A 128 -16.37 -6.14 -3.59
C ALA A 128 -15.13 -6.73 -2.89
N LEU A 129 -15.28 -7.93 -2.31
CA LEU A 129 -14.17 -8.69 -1.73
C LEU A 129 -13.15 -9.13 -2.78
N THR A 130 -13.60 -9.56 -3.97
CA THR A 130 -12.68 -9.97 -5.03
C THR A 130 -11.84 -8.80 -5.53
N GLN A 131 -12.45 -7.62 -5.70
CA GLN A 131 -11.76 -6.40 -6.09
C GLN A 131 -10.76 -5.95 -5.02
N ALA A 132 -11.14 -6.03 -3.76
CA ALA A 132 -10.28 -5.79 -2.61
C ALA A 132 -9.00 -6.65 -2.61
N PHE A 133 -9.16 -7.97 -2.83
CA PHE A 133 -8.01 -8.87 -2.94
C PHE A 133 -7.14 -8.53 -4.15
N ARG A 134 -7.74 -8.24 -5.31
CA ARG A 134 -6.99 -7.85 -6.52
C ARG A 134 -6.18 -6.57 -6.33
N ARG A 135 -6.73 -5.57 -5.63
CA ARG A 135 -6.01 -4.32 -5.29
C ARG A 135 -4.84 -4.53 -4.34
N SER A 136 -4.88 -5.59 -3.53
CA SER A 136 -3.88 -5.88 -2.50
C SER A 136 -2.75 -6.79 -2.98
N ILE A 137 -2.75 -7.23 -4.24
CA ILE A 137 -1.70 -8.07 -4.82
C ILE A 137 -0.81 -7.21 -5.71
N ASN A 138 0.49 -7.19 -5.43
CA ASN A 138 1.46 -6.51 -6.29
C ASN A 138 1.99 -7.44 -7.39
N VAL A 139 2.12 -6.91 -8.61
CA VAL A 139 2.74 -7.59 -9.75
C VAL A 139 3.87 -6.69 -10.27
N LEU A 140 5.11 -7.15 -10.11
CA LEU A 140 6.30 -6.42 -10.56
C LEU A 140 6.67 -6.86 -11.98
N VAL A 141 6.55 -5.95 -12.94
CA VAL A 141 6.97 -6.16 -14.34
C VAL A 141 8.27 -5.40 -14.56
N LYS A 142 9.35 -6.12 -14.90
CA LYS A 142 10.63 -5.51 -15.27
C LYS A 142 10.66 -5.28 -16.78
N GLN A 143 10.99 -4.06 -17.19
CA GLN A 143 11.20 -3.70 -18.58
C GLN A 143 12.60 -3.09 -18.73
N GLU A 144 13.31 -3.51 -19.78
CA GLU A 144 14.59 -2.88 -20.17
C GLU A 144 14.29 -1.71 -21.10
N ALA A 145 14.89 -0.56 -20.83
CA ALA A 145 14.79 0.64 -21.66
C ALA A 145 16.17 1.27 -21.78
N GLU A 146 16.61 1.53 -23.01
CA GLU A 146 17.84 2.26 -23.27
C GLU A 146 17.58 3.76 -23.06
N VAL A 147 18.31 4.36 -22.11
CA VAL A 147 18.28 5.79 -21.84
C VAL A 147 19.53 6.40 -22.44
N ILE A 148 19.36 7.27 -23.44
CA ILE A 148 20.45 8.08 -24.00
C ILE A 148 20.41 9.43 -23.30
N GLU A 149 21.32 9.65 -22.37
CA GLU A 149 21.59 10.99 -21.81
C GLU A 149 22.55 11.70 -22.76
N GLY A 150 22.09 12.79 -23.37
CA GLY A 150 22.88 13.64 -24.27
C GLY A 150 23.84 14.56 -23.52
#